data_AF-A0A8G1QY79-F1
#
_entry.id   AF-A0A8G1QY79-F1
#
_cell.length_a   1.000
_cell.length_b   1.000
_cell.length_c   1.000
_cell.angle_alpha   90.00
_cell.angle_beta   90.00
_cell.angle_gamma   90.00
#
_symmetry.space_group_name_H-M   'P 1'
#
loop_
_entity.id
_entity.type
_entity.pdbx_description
1 polymer ?
#
loop_
_entity_poly.entity_id
_entity_poly.type
_entity_poly.pdbx_seq_one_letter_code
_entity_poly.pdbx_strand_id
1 'polypeptide(L)'
;MKVTATIAAVALAFAASTRAATCTPGLDYCSNVLLDVDPSNRNAISQTLQSSGGGAYANDQSSWKSLIFHCNNDHSLTWRKCDEYEECANQGSGKNDICVFDAIF
;
A
#
# COMPACT_ATOMS: atom_id res chain seq x y z
N MET A 1 42.15 23.07 -23.11
CA MET A 1 41.44 22.83 -21.84
C MET A 1 40.16 22.08 -22.19
N LYS A 2 39.89 20.94 -21.55
CA LYS A 2 38.76 20.06 -21.87
C LYS A 2 37.74 20.19 -20.74
N VAL A 3 36.59 20.78 -21.02
CA VAL A 3 35.54 21.02 -20.02
C VAL A 3 34.63 19.80 -20.01
N THR A 4 34.85 18.90 -19.05
CA THR A 4 33.94 17.79 -18.76
C THR A 4 32.78 18.32 -17.93
N ALA A 5 31.63 18.51 -18.57
CA ALA A 5 30.38 18.83 -17.90
C ALA A 5 29.77 17.54 -17.32
N THR A 6 29.79 17.40 -16.00
CA THR A 6 29.05 16.38 -15.27
C THR A 6 27.62 16.86 -15.04
N ILE A 7 26.66 16.27 -15.74
CA ILE A 7 25.24 16.50 -15.50
C ILE A 7 24.83 15.56 -14.36
N ALA A 8 24.70 16.10 -13.14
CA ALA A 8 24.11 15.38 -12.03
C ALA A 8 22.58 15.29 -12.24
N ALA A 9 22.08 14.10 -12.55
CA ALA A 9 20.65 13.84 -12.57
C ALA A 9 20.15 13.76 -11.12
N VAL A 10 19.47 14.80 -10.66
CA VAL A 10 18.80 14.79 -9.35
C VAL A 10 17.47 14.05 -9.55
N ALA A 11 17.41 12.78 -9.14
CA ALA A 11 16.16 12.06 -9.06
C ALA A 11 15.33 12.66 -7.92
N LEU A 12 14.28 13.43 -8.24
CA LEU A 12 13.26 13.77 -7.25
C LEU A 12 12.48 12.49 -6.93
N ALA A 13 12.76 11.90 -5.77
CA ALA A 13 11.83 10.96 -5.16
C ALA A 13 10.61 11.79 -4.73
N PHE A 14 9.49 11.63 -5.41
CA PHE A 14 8.21 12.15 -4.95
C PHE A 14 7.88 11.39 -3.66
N ALA A 15 8.26 11.95 -2.51
CA ALA A 15 7.62 11.62 -1.25
C ALA A 15 6.19 12.14 -1.35
N ALA A 16 5.31 11.36 -1.99
CA ALA A 16 3.89 11.53 -1.83
C ALA A 16 3.66 11.41 -0.31
N SER A 17 3.35 12.53 0.33
CA SER A 17 3.00 12.62 1.74
C SER A 17 1.65 11.93 1.95
N THR A 18 1.68 10.60 1.84
CA THR A 18 0.62 9.74 2.31
C THR A 18 0.59 9.91 3.82
N ARG A 19 -0.60 10.09 4.39
CA ARG A 19 -0.73 10.08 5.85
C ARG A 19 -0.12 8.79 6.38
N ALA A 20 0.73 8.92 7.39
CA ALA A 20 1.28 7.77 8.09
C ALA A 20 0.12 6.90 8.61
N ALA A 21 0.19 5.61 8.32
CA ALA A 21 -0.72 4.62 8.84
C ALA A 21 -0.23 4.11 10.20
N THR A 22 -1.17 3.81 11.08
CA THR A 22 -0.90 3.02 12.29
C THR A 22 -0.75 1.55 11.86
N CYS A 23 0.48 1.11 11.68
CA CYS A 23 0.85 -0.26 11.27
C CYS A 23 2.25 -0.61 11.77
N THR A 24 2.57 -1.90 11.86
CA THR A 24 3.95 -2.34 12.12
C THR A 24 4.75 -2.29 10.83
N PRO A 25 5.87 -1.53 10.77
CA PRO A 25 6.70 -1.45 9.58
C PRO A 25 7.26 -2.80 9.14
N GLY A 26 7.37 -2.97 7.82
CA GLY A 26 7.85 -4.19 7.17
C GLY A 26 6.81 -5.28 7.00
N LEU A 27 5.58 -5.09 7.50
CA LEU A 27 4.48 -6.04 7.34
C LEU A 27 3.53 -5.65 6.21
N ASP A 28 2.99 -6.68 5.56
CA ASP A 28 1.90 -6.59 4.60
C ASP A 28 0.54 -6.80 5.28
N TYR A 29 -0.44 -5.97 4.94
CA TYR A 29 -1.76 -5.98 5.54
C TYR A 29 -2.89 -6.00 4.52
N CYS A 30 -3.95 -6.73 4.84
CA CYS A 30 -5.26 -6.51 4.28
C CYS A 30 -5.84 -5.20 4.79
N SER A 31 -6.69 -4.57 3.99
CA SER A 31 -7.33 -3.29 4.35
C SER A 31 -8.16 -3.38 5.64
N ASN A 32 -8.89 -4.48 5.85
CA ASN A 32 -9.64 -4.70 7.09
C ASN A 32 -8.74 -4.76 8.33
N VAL A 33 -7.58 -5.43 8.24
CA VAL A 33 -6.63 -5.50 9.36
C VAL A 33 -6.09 -4.12 9.71
N LEU A 34 -5.75 -3.29 8.70
CA LEU A 34 -5.35 -1.89 8.95
C LEU A 34 -6.46 -1.09 9.64
N LEU A 35 -7.72 -1.27 9.23
CA LEU A 35 -8.86 -0.57 9.82
C LEU A 35 -9.19 -1.05 11.24
N ASP A 36 -8.96 -2.33 11.53
CA ASP A 36 -9.13 -2.92 12.86
C ASP A 36 -8.03 -2.43 13.84
N VAL A 37 -6.81 -2.22 13.34
CA VAL A 37 -5.71 -1.61 14.11
C VAL A 37 -6.03 -0.15 14.45
N ASP A 38 -6.45 0.62 13.45
CA ASP A 38 -6.88 2.01 13.63
C ASP A 38 -7.84 2.42 12.50
N PRO A 39 -9.10 2.76 12.81
CA PRO A 39 -10.07 3.24 11.82
C PRO A 39 -9.59 4.49 11.03
N SER A 40 -8.67 5.27 11.60
CA SER A 40 -8.08 6.45 10.96
C SER A 40 -7.23 6.10 9.73
N ASN A 41 -6.74 4.86 9.63
CA ASN A 41 -6.00 4.32 8.49
C ASN A 41 -6.78 4.37 7.18
N ARG A 42 -8.12 4.49 7.24
CA ARG A 42 -8.97 4.71 6.07
C ARG A 42 -8.47 5.86 5.18
N ASN A 43 -8.02 6.96 5.79
CA ASN A 43 -7.51 8.11 5.05
C ASN A 43 -6.15 7.82 4.41
N ALA A 44 -5.28 7.09 5.11
CA ALA A 44 -3.98 6.67 4.58
C ALA A 44 -4.16 5.76 3.36
N ILE A 45 -5.03 4.74 3.47
CA ILE A 45 -5.37 3.83 2.36
C ILE A 45 -5.91 4.62 1.16
N SER A 46 -6.94 5.44 1.37
CA SER A 46 -7.55 6.21 0.27
C SER A 46 -6.55 7.15 -0.40
N GLN A 47 -5.70 7.83 0.37
CA GLN A 47 -4.70 8.75 -0.19
C GLN A 47 -3.62 7.99 -0.95
N THR A 48 -3.09 6.90 -0.39
CA THR A 48 -2.13 6.03 -1.07
C THR A 48 -2.67 5.57 -2.42
N LEU A 49 -3.91 5.07 -2.47
CA LEU A 49 -4.54 4.64 -3.72
C LEU A 49 -4.67 5.80 -4.73
N GLN A 50 -5.06 7.00 -4.29
CA GLN A 50 -5.15 8.18 -5.16
C GLN A 50 -3.78 8.61 -5.71
N SER A 51 -2.73 8.57 -4.87
CA SER A 51 -1.41 9.11 -5.23
C SER A 51 -0.50 8.12 -5.96
N SER A 52 -0.80 6.82 -5.92
CA SER A 52 0.09 5.76 -6.45
C SER A 52 -0.57 4.87 -7.51
N GLY A 53 -1.50 5.43 -8.29
CA GLY A 53 -2.09 4.77 -9.46
C GLY A 53 -3.25 3.81 -9.17
N GLY A 54 -3.72 3.75 -7.93
CA GLY A 54 -4.86 2.95 -7.48
C GLY A 54 -6.21 3.69 -7.51
N GLY A 55 -6.33 4.77 -8.29
CA GLY A 55 -7.48 5.68 -8.25
C GLY A 55 -8.84 5.01 -8.49
N ALA A 56 -8.88 3.91 -9.25
CA ALA A 56 -10.10 3.10 -9.45
C ALA A 56 -10.59 2.45 -8.13
N TYR A 57 -9.68 2.10 -7.23
CA TYR A 57 -9.97 1.50 -5.94
C TYR A 57 -10.21 2.54 -4.84
N ALA A 58 -9.64 3.75 -4.97
CA ALA A 58 -9.65 4.76 -3.92
C ALA A 58 -11.06 5.13 -3.43
N ASN A 59 -12.06 5.08 -4.31
CA ASN A 59 -13.45 5.42 -4.00
C ASN A 59 -14.35 4.19 -3.78
N ASP A 60 -13.83 2.98 -3.98
CA ASP A 60 -14.57 1.73 -3.82
C ASP A 60 -13.92 0.86 -2.75
N GLN A 61 -14.38 1.02 -1.50
CA GLN A 61 -13.87 0.22 -0.38
C GLN A 61 -14.12 -1.28 -0.53
N SER A 62 -15.15 -1.69 -1.27
CA SER A 62 -15.43 -3.12 -1.46
C SER A 62 -14.33 -3.80 -2.25
N SER A 63 -13.66 -3.06 -3.14
CA SER A 63 -12.51 -3.53 -3.92
C SER A 63 -11.23 -3.69 -3.11
N TRP A 64 -11.15 -3.09 -1.91
CA TRP A 64 -9.94 -3.15 -1.08
C TRP A 64 -9.65 -4.55 -0.52
N LYS A 65 -10.63 -5.47 -0.60
CA LYS A 65 -10.45 -6.87 -0.22
C LYS A 65 -9.46 -7.62 -1.12
N SER A 66 -9.26 -7.16 -2.35
CA SER A 66 -8.31 -7.75 -3.30
C SER A 66 -6.98 -6.99 -3.35
N LEU A 67 -6.68 -6.18 -2.33
CA LEU A 67 -5.46 -5.36 -2.24
C LEU A 67 -4.65 -5.73 -1.00
N ILE A 68 -3.33 -5.70 -1.14
CA ILE A 68 -2.37 -5.77 -0.04
C ILE A 68 -1.68 -4.42 0.10
N PHE A 69 -1.56 -3.96 1.34
CA PHE A 69 -0.89 -2.74 1.71
C PHE A 69 0.39 -3.06 2.50
N HIS A 70 1.53 -2.68 1.96
CA HIS A 70 2.81 -2.81 2.66
C HIS A 70 3.06 -1.57 3.52
N CYS A 71 3.38 -1.77 4.80
CA CYS A 71 3.73 -0.72 5.73
C CYS A 71 5.24 -0.43 5.65
N ASN A 72 5.63 0.72 5.09
CA ASN A 72 7.03 1.12 4.99
C ASN A 72 7.61 1.55 6.35
N ASN A 73 8.93 1.71 6.42
CA ASN A 73 9.66 2.14 7.63
C ASN A 73 9.21 3.51 8.17
N ASP A 74 8.71 4.39 7.29
CA ASP A 74 8.19 5.71 7.65
C ASP A 74 6.68 5.71 7.91
N HIS A 75 6.07 4.52 8.04
CA HIS A 75 4.64 4.31 8.18
C HIS A 75 3.78 4.77 6.98
N SER A 76 4.40 5.13 5.85
CA SER A 76 3.66 5.26 4.60
C SER A 76 3.19 3.89 4.11
N LEU A 77 2.13 3.87 3.30
CA LEU A 77 1.66 2.65 2.66
C LEU A 77 2.06 2.63 1.19
N THR A 78 2.56 1.49 0.72
CA THR A 78 2.52 1.09 -0.69
C THR A 78 1.47 -0.01 -0.87
N TRP A 79 1.01 -0.24 -2.09
CA TRP A 79 -0.04 -1.24 -2.34
C TRP A 79 0.26 -2.06 -3.58
N ARG A 80 -0.32 -3.26 -3.60
CA ARG A 80 -0.40 -4.13 -4.78
C ARG A 80 -1.76 -4.79 -4.84
N LYS A 81 -2.17 -5.16 -6.04
CA LYS A 81 -3.36 -5.99 -6.26
C LYS A 81 -2.99 -7.47 -6.04
N CYS A 82 -3.93 -8.26 -5.56
CA CYS A 82 -3.90 -9.71 -5.71
C CYS A 82 -4.22 -10.13 -7.16
N ASP A 83 -3.94 -11.39 -7.50
CA ASP A 83 -4.24 -11.90 -8.84
C ASP A 83 -5.76 -12.04 -9.07
N GLU A 84 -6.14 -12.37 -10.31
CA GLU A 84 -7.54 -12.63 -10.65
C GLU A 84 -8.07 -13.79 -9.79
N TYR A 85 -9.24 -13.60 -9.16
CA TYR A 85 -9.87 -14.54 -8.21
C TYR A 85 -9.19 -14.69 -6.85
N GLU A 86 -8.22 -13.82 -6.52
CA GLU A 86 -7.62 -13.80 -5.21
C GLU A 86 -8.17 -12.66 -4.33
N GLU A 87 -8.28 -12.95 -3.05
CA GLU A 87 -8.55 -11.98 -2.00
C GLU A 87 -7.44 -11.97 -0.95
N CYS A 88 -7.32 -10.85 -0.26
CA CYS A 88 -6.37 -10.71 0.82
C CYS A 88 -6.89 -11.48 2.05
N ALA A 89 -6.07 -12.39 2.58
CA ALA A 89 -6.35 -13.15 3.78
C ALA A 89 -5.41 -12.75 4.92
N ASN A 90 -6.03 -12.37 6.05
CA ASN A 90 -5.36 -12.10 7.30
C ASN A 90 -4.61 -13.35 7.81
N GLN A 91 -3.29 -13.28 7.95
CA GLN A 91 -2.46 -14.39 8.44
C GLN A 91 -2.27 -14.40 9.96
N GLY A 92 -2.79 -13.38 10.64
CA GLY A 92 -2.71 -13.19 12.08
C GLY A 92 -1.59 -12.24 12.49
N SER A 93 -1.58 -11.91 13.78
CA SER A 93 -0.67 -10.91 14.35
C SER A 93 0.80 -11.22 14.09
N GLY A 94 1.54 -10.20 13.66
CA GLY A 94 2.99 -10.29 13.41
C GLY A 94 3.38 -11.04 12.13
N LYS A 95 2.43 -11.35 11.26
CA LYS A 95 2.66 -12.01 9.98
C LYS A 95 2.21 -11.12 8.83
N ASN A 96 2.82 -11.34 7.67
CA ASN A 96 2.37 -10.74 6.42
C ASN A 96 1.06 -11.37 6.00
N ASP A 97 0.09 -10.54 5.68
CA ASP A 97 -1.10 -10.96 4.98
C ASP A 97 -0.77 -11.34 3.55
N ILE A 98 -1.53 -12.28 3.00
CA ILE A 98 -1.23 -12.88 1.69
C ILE A 98 -2.47 -12.89 0.81
N CYS A 99 -2.25 -12.94 -0.49
CA CYS A 99 -3.32 -13.23 -1.44
C CYS A 99 -3.58 -14.73 -1.40
N VAL A 100 -4.84 -15.12 -1.32
CA VAL A 100 -5.29 -16.49 -1.43
C VAL A 100 -6.39 -16.56 -2.46
N PHE A 101 -6.47 -17.69 -3.16
CA PHE A 101 -7.60 -17.96 -4.03
C PHE A 101 -8.88 -17.91 -3.19
N ASP A 102 -9.77 -16.99 -3.54
CA ASP A 102 -11.11 -16.98 -2.99
C ASP A 102 -11.91 -18.05 -3.72
N ALA A 103 -11.86 -19.27 -3.20
CA ALA A 103 -12.61 -20.41 -3.70
C ALA A 103 -14.09 -20.27 -3.32
N ILE A 104 -14.72 -19.15 -3.68
CA ILE A 104 -16.17 -18.99 -3.64
C ILE A 104 -16.66 -19.14 -5.07
N PHE A 105 -17.20 -20.33 -5.34
CA PHE A 105 -17.86 -20.79 -6.55
C PHE A 105 -18.99 -19.86 -7.02
#